data_AF-A0A6N2B1J3-F1
#
_entry.id   AF-A0A6N2B1J3-F1
#
_cell.length_a   1.000
_cell.length_b   1.000
_cell.length_c   1.000
_cell.angle_alpha   90.00
_cell.angle_beta   90.00
_cell.angle_gamma   90.00
#
_symmetry.space_group_name_H-M   'P 1'
#
loop_
_entity.id
_entity.type
_entity.pdbx_description
1 polymer ?
#
loop_
_entity_poly.entity_id
_entity_poly.type
_entity_poly.pdbx_seq_one_letter_code
_entity_poly.pdbx_strand_id
1 'polypeptide(L)'
;MAASSIGHQIHINVNSPILLPLRTNFSSLSFTFSNAKYPLKWNHIGCLKICALPAVPIIASGSCREMLPPALDSSSEPPAIFDGTPKLYISYSCPYAQRTWIARNCKALQEEIKLVPIDLKNRPDWYKEKVYPANKVPSLEHNNEVKGESMDLIRYIDSNFDGPSLFPDDPTKREFAEELFSNFDSFYKAVISSLKEDKINDAIAAFDSIETALSKFVDGSFFLGSLSLVDIAYAPFIERFQPFLLEVKNYDITTGRTKLAAWIKEMNQIEGYTVTKRDPKEHLENYKRRSLSQL
;
A
#
# COMPACT_ATOMS: atom_id res chain seq x y z
N MET A 1 -60.86 -34.55 -10.84
CA MET A 1 -59.95 -35.27 -11.75
C MET A 1 -58.55 -34.75 -11.43
N ALA A 2 -57.77 -35.49 -10.63
CA ALA A 2 -56.79 -36.48 -11.11
C ALA A 2 -55.69 -35.79 -11.94
N ALA A 3 -54.48 -35.45 -11.45
CA ALA A 3 -53.49 -36.14 -10.58
C ALA A 3 -52.60 -37.17 -11.32
N SER A 4 -51.33 -36.80 -11.49
CA SER A 4 -50.17 -37.57 -11.96
C SER A 4 -48.97 -36.60 -11.89
N SER A 5 -47.99 -36.65 -10.98
CA SER A 5 -47.36 -37.72 -10.19
C SER A 5 -46.47 -38.69 -10.98
N ILE A 6 -45.27 -38.23 -11.32
CA ILE A 6 -44.09 -39.08 -11.56
C ILE A 6 -42.94 -38.47 -10.77
N GLY A 7 -42.40 -39.22 -9.80
CA GLY A 7 -41.17 -38.88 -9.08
C GLY A 7 -40.09 -39.91 -9.38
N HIS A 8 -38.82 -39.49 -9.32
CA HIS A 8 -37.63 -40.33 -9.17
C HIS A 8 -36.72 -39.61 -8.17
N GLN A 9 -36.72 -40.07 -6.92
CA GLN A 9 -35.72 -41.00 -6.37
C GLN A 9 -34.35 -40.35 -6.09
N ILE A 10 -34.17 -40.07 -4.80
CA ILE A 10 -32.93 -39.60 -4.18
C ILE A 10 -32.01 -40.80 -3.97
N HIS A 11 -30.83 -40.81 -4.60
CA HIS A 11 -29.79 -41.77 -4.25
C HIS A 11 -28.98 -41.28 -3.05
N ILE A 12 -29.34 -41.76 -1.85
CA ILE A 12 -28.55 -41.58 -0.64
C ILE A 12 -27.47 -42.67 -0.61
N ASN A 13 -26.19 -42.29 -0.73
CA ASN A 13 -25.09 -43.23 -0.51
C ASN A 13 -24.73 -43.27 0.99
N VAL A 14 -25.22 -44.30 1.67
CA VAL A 14 -24.91 -44.58 3.08
C VAL A 14 -23.68 -45.48 3.17
N ASN A 15 -22.57 -44.91 3.64
CA ASN A 15 -21.44 -45.68 4.16
C ASN A 15 -20.84 -44.96 5.38
N SER A 16 -21.34 -45.32 6.55
CA SER A 16 -20.76 -44.99 7.86
C SER A 16 -20.61 -46.28 8.66
N PRO A 17 -19.45 -46.52 9.30
CA PRO A 17 -19.38 -47.29 10.52
C PRO A 17 -19.20 -46.34 11.72
N ILE A 18 -20.21 -46.30 12.59
CA ILE A 18 -20.14 -45.64 13.90
C ILE A 18 -19.51 -46.62 14.90
N LEU A 19 -18.50 -46.21 15.67
CA LEU A 19 -18.29 -46.74 17.03
C LEU A 19 -17.42 -45.85 17.93
N LEU A 20 -18.11 -44.99 18.68
CA LEU A 20 -17.91 -44.54 20.07
C LEU A 20 -16.53 -44.05 20.61
N PRO A 21 -16.54 -43.11 21.59
CA PRO A 21 -15.34 -42.41 22.05
C PRO A 21 -14.64 -43.10 23.23
N LEU A 22 -13.32 -42.93 23.33
CA LEU A 22 -12.57 -43.18 24.56
C LEU A 22 -11.92 -41.90 25.08
N ARG A 23 -12.35 -41.52 26.28
CA ARG A 23 -11.88 -40.38 27.06
C ARG A 23 -10.88 -40.91 28.09
N THR A 24 -9.62 -40.47 28.05
CA THR A 24 -8.71 -40.58 29.21
C THR A 24 -7.80 -39.37 29.30
N ASN A 25 -7.86 -38.68 30.45
CA ASN A 25 -6.75 -37.87 30.92
C ASN A 25 -5.58 -38.80 31.25
N PHE A 26 -4.33 -38.37 31.00
CA PHE A 26 -3.24 -38.71 31.92
C PHE A 26 -2.25 -37.56 32.07
N SER A 27 -1.61 -37.56 33.24
CA SER A 27 -0.92 -36.44 33.87
C SER A 27 0.54 -36.27 33.45
N SER A 28 1.10 -35.12 33.84
CA SER A 28 2.53 -34.82 33.90
C SER A 28 3.43 -36.00 34.25
N LEU A 29 4.46 -36.23 33.42
CA LEU A 29 5.60 -37.08 33.74
C LEU A 29 6.79 -36.21 34.17
N SER A 30 7.04 -36.15 35.49
CA SER A 30 8.26 -35.62 36.06
C SER A 30 9.34 -36.70 36.07
N PHE A 31 10.45 -36.49 35.36
CA PHE A 31 11.61 -37.35 35.43
C PHE A 31 12.48 -37.00 36.63
N THR A 32 12.64 -37.94 37.55
CA THR A 32 13.74 -37.98 38.52
C THR A 32 14.73 -39.06 38.09
N PHE A 33 16.03 -38.74 38.10
CA PHE A 33 17.09 -39.73 37.97
C PHE A 33 18.02 -39.68 39.17
N SER A 34 18.40 -40.87 39.63
CA SER A 34 19.02 -41.10 40.94
C SER A 34 20.54 -40.94 40.92
N ASN A 35 21.12 -40.70 42.11
CA ASN A 35 22.56 -40.56 42.33
C ASN A 35 23.33 -41.88 42.14
N ALA A 36 24.52 -41.79 41.53
CA ALA A 36 25.57 -42.81 41.63
C ALA A 36 26.98 -42.17 41.70
N LYS A 37 27.94 -42.87 42.31
CA LYS A 37 29.28 -42.40 42.72
C LYS A 37 30.29 -43.55 42.50
N TYR A 38 31.62 -43.43 42.38
CA TYR A 38 32.65 -42.36 42.43
C TYR A 38 33.70 -42.70 41.31
N PRO A 39 34.92 -42.12 41.20
CA PRO A 39 35.50 -40.83 41.61
C PRO A 39 36.20 -40.06 40.45
N LEU A 40 36.80 -38.89 40.77
CA LEU A 40 37.63 -38.07 39.88
C LEU A 40 38.99 -38.69 39.51
N LYS A 41 39.46 -38.42 38.27
CA LYS A 41 40.87 -38.01 38.02
C LYS A 41 40.96 -37.12 36.78
N TRP A 42 41.71 -36.02 36.91
CA TRP A 42 41.87 -34.99 35.88
C TRP A 42 42.95 -35.37 34.86
N ASN A 43 42.75 -34.96 33.60
CA ASN A 43 43.83 -34.71 32.64
C ASN A 43 43.47 -33.46 31.82
N HIS A 44 44.40 -32.52 31.70
CA HIS A 44 44.19 -31.23 31.06
C HIS A 44 44.10 -31.34 29.52
N ILE A 45 43.00 -30.90 28.92
CA ILE A 45 42.96 -30.52 27.49
C ILE A 45 42.09 -29.26 27.31
N GLY A 46 42.68 -28.23 26.68
CA GLY A 46 42.01 -27.26 25.81
C GLY A 46 40.79 -26.49 26.33
N CYS A 47 41.01 -25.27 26.82
CA CYS A 47 39.95 -24.26 26.92
C CYS A 47 39.55 -23.80 25.50
N LEU A 48 38.39 -24.26 24.99
CA LEU A 48 37.76 -23.64 23.83
C LEU A 48 37.18 -22.29 24.25
N LYS A 49 37.81 -21.20 23.81
CA LYS A 49 37.23 -19.86 23.91
C LYS A 49 35.95 -19.80 23.09
N ILE A 50 34.82 -19.54 23.75
CA ILE A 50 33.62 -19.07 23.09
C ILE A 50 33.90 -17.63 22.65
N CYS A 51 34.21 -17.43 21.36
CA CYS A 51 34.30 -16.10 20.79
C CYS A 51 32.89 -15.50 20.70
N ALA A 52 32.56 -14.60 21.65
CA ALA A 52 31.41 -13.74 21.51
C ALA A 52 31.58 -12.87 20.26
N LEU A 53 30.62 -12.92 19.34
CA LEU A 53 30.58 -12.00 18.20
C LEU A 53 30.35 -10.58 18.72
N PRO A 54 31.09 -9.57 18.25
CA PRO A 54 30.85 -8.19 18.66
C PRO A 54 29.46 -7.74 18.18
N ALA A 55 28.66 -7.20 19.09
CA ALA A 55 27.41 -6.57 18.73
C ALA A 55 27.69 -5.38 17.82
N VAL A 56 27.15 -5.40 16.59
CA VAL A 56 27.20 -4.26 15.68
C VAL A 56 26.39 -3.13 16.33
N PRO A 57 26.95 -1.93 16.53
CA PRO A 57 26.18 -0.82 17.06
C PRO A 57 25.13 -0.42 16.03
N ILE A 58 23.85 -0.51 16.42
CA ILE A 58 22.77 0.13 15.68
C ILE A 58 23.04 1.64 15.74
N ILE A 59 23.55 2.19 14.65
CA ILE A 59 23.61 3.64 14.48
C ILE A 59 22.16 4.10 14.40
N ALA A 60 21.69 4.76 15.46
CA ALA A 60 20.43 5.46 15.44
C ALA A 60 20.54 6.61 14.43
N SER A 61 20.14 6.36 13.18
CA SER A 61 19.97 7.41 12.19
C SER A 61 18.90 8.36 12.71
N GLY A 62 19.32 9.52 13.21
CA GLY A 62 18.39 10.60 13.54
C GLY A 62 17.56 10.91 12.29
N SER A 63 16.23 10.89 12.44
CA SER A 63 15.28 11.21 11.37
C SER A 63 15.42 12.70 11.00
N CYS A 64 16.41 12.99 10.14
CA CYS A 64 16.46 14.23 9.38
C CYS A 64 15.33 14.18 8.36
N ARG A 65 14.15 14.68 8.74
CA ARG A 65 13.02 14.85 7.83
C ARG A 65 13.49 15.67 6.62
N GLU A 66 13.24 15.15 5.42
CA GLU A 66 13.57 15.82 4.17
C GLU A 66 12.95 17.24 4.15
N MET A 67 13.78 18.25 3.89
CA MET A 67 13.30 19.61 3.70
C MET A 67 12.65 19.72 2.33
N LEU A 68 11.32 19.77 2.30
CA LEU A 68 10.54 19.84 1.07
C LEU A 68 10.80 21.17 0.31
N PRO A 69 11.19 21.12 -0.98
CA PRO A 69 11.40 22.34 -1.77
C PRO A 69 10.09 23.13 -1.97
N PRO A 70 10.16 24.47 -2.17
CA PRO A 70 8.99 25.26 -2.50
C PRO A 70 8.44 24.90 -3.88
N ALA A 71 7.12 24.98 -4.07
CA ALA A 71 6.49 24.77 -5.37
C ALA A 71 6.89 25.87 -6.36
N LEU A 72 7.37 25.44 -7.54
CA LEU A 72 7.74 26.32 -8.64
C LEU A 72 6.47 26.84 -9.34
N ASP A 73 6.50 28.12 -9.67
CA ASP A 73 5.40 28.87 -10.26
C ASP A 73 5.80 29.52 -11.61
N SER A 74 4.93 30.32 -12.20
CA SER A 74 5.16 30.96 -13.51
C SER A 74 6.31 31.96 -13.55
N SER A 75 6.80 32.42 -12.39
CA SER A 75 7.99 33.29 -12.28
C SER A 75 9.29 32.51 -12.04
N SER A 76 9.20 31.20 -11.83
CA SER A 76 10.33 30.35 -11.46
C SER A 76 11.13 29.91 -12.69
N GLU A 77 12.44 30.11 -12.67
CA GLU A 77 13.36 29.55 -13.68
C GLU A 77 13.32 28.01 -13.71
N PRO A 78 13.61 27.37 -14.86
CA PRO A 78 13.67 25.92 -14.94
C PRO A 78 14.84 25.36 -14.12
N PRO A 79 14.71 24.16 -13.52
CA PRO A 79 15.87 23.41 -13.05
C PRO A 79 16.78 23.05 -14.24
N ALA A 80 17.99 22.56 -13.95
CA ALA A 80 18.82 21.94 -14.99
C ALA A 80 18.11 20.69 -15.53
N ILE A 81 17.93 20.60 -16.85
CA ILE A 81 17.23 19.51 -17.53
C ILE A 81 18.26 18.60 -18.20
N PHE A 82 18.15 17.29 -17.99
CA PHE A 82 19.08 16.26 -18.46
C PHE A 82 20.54 16.48 -18.01
N ASP A 83 20.71 16.95 -16.77
CA ASP A 83 22.01 17.07 -16.09
C ASP A 83 22.53 15.75 -15.47
N GLY A 84 21.77 14.66 -15.63
CA GLY A 84 22.03 13.34 -15.04
C GLY A 84 21.35 13.10 -13.69
N THR A 85 20.80 14.13 -13.03
CA THR A 85 20.07 13.98 -11.75
C THR A 85 18.62 13.54 -12.01
N PRO A 86 18.15 12.41 -11.45
CA PRO A 86 16.75 12.02 -11.54
C PRO A 86 15.82 13.05 -10.86
N LYS A 87 14.79 13.52 -11.58
CA LYS A 87 13.85 14.54 -11.08
C LYS A 87 12.40 14.09 -11.21
N LEU A 88 11.69 14.03 -10.09
CA LEU A 88 10.27 13.73 -10.04
C LEU A 88 9.46 15.03 -9.95
N TYR A 89 8.87 15.42 -11.08
CA TYR A 89 8.01 16.59 -11.19
C TYR A 89 6.63 16.26 -10.63
N ILE A 90 6.24 16.94 -9.54
CA ILE A 90 5.02 16.65 -8.78
C ILE A 90 4.15 17.89 -8.60
N SER A 91 2.99 17.71 -7.97
CA SER A 91 2.35 18.79 -7.21
C SER A 91 1.89 18.20 -5.88
N TYR A 92 2.20 18.86 -4.77
CA TYR A 92 1.97 18.34 -3.41
C TYR A 92 0.51 17.97 -3.11
N SER A 93 -0.45 18.52 -3.87
CA SER A 93 -1.88 18.21 -3.72
C SER A 93 -2.38 17.06 -4.62
N CYS A 94 -1.60 16.66 -5.63
CA CYS A 94 -2.03 15.72 -6.67
C CYS A 94 -1.95 14.25 -6.20
N PRO A 95 -3.07 13.49 -6.15
CA PRO A 95 -3.04 12.09 -5.69
C PRO A 95 -2.22 11.18 -6.63
N TYR A 96 -2.25 11.45 -7.94
CA TYR A 96 -1.44 10.71 -8.91
C TYR A 96 0.05 10.89 -8.67
N ALA A 97 0.50 12.10 -8.30
CA ALA A 97 1.91 12.38 -8.02
C ALA A 97 2.35 11.92 -6.63
N GLN A 98 1.41 11.84 -5.68
CA GLN A 98 1.64 11.27 -4.37
C GLN A 98 2.01 9.78 -4.48
N ARG A 99 1.43 9.00 -5.41
CA ARG A 99 1.83 7.60 -5.67
C ARG A 99 3.34 7.45 -5.88
N THR A 100 3.89 8.24 -6.80
CA THR A 100 5.32 8.23 -7.14
C THR A 100 6.21 8.76 -6.01
N TRP A 101 5.71 9.71 -5.22
CA TRP A 101 6.41 10.21 -4.03
C TRP A 101 6.45 9.15 -2.92
N ILE A 102 5.35 8.43 -2.67
CA ILE A 102 5.32 7.31 -1.71
C ILE A 102 6.29 6.21 -2.15
N ALA A 103 6.26 5.80 -3.43
CA ALA A 103 7.17 4.77 -3.96
C ALA A 103 8.65 5.15 -3.77
N ARG A 104 9.03 6.39 -4.15
CA ARG A 104 10.36 6.97 -3.88
C ARG A 104 10.76 6.85 -2.41
N ASN A 105 9.90 7.31 -1.50
CA ASN A 105 10.24 7.35 -0.08
C ASN A 105 10.30 5.95 0.54
N CYS A 106 9.42 5.03 0.15
CA CYS A 106 9.41 3.64 0.61
C CYS A 106 10.64 2.85 0.13
N LYS A 107 11.23 3.23 -1.01
CA LYS A 107 12.52 2.69 -1.50
C LYS A 107 13.76 3.42 -0.96
N ALA A 108 13.59 4.41 -0.09
CA ALA A 108 14.65 5.26 0.46
C ALA A 108 15.41 6.12 -0.60
N LEU A 109 14.74 6.47 -1.70
CA LEU A 109 15.31 7.19 -2.86
C LEU A 109 15.27 8.73 -2.72
N GLN A 110 15.23 9.26 -1.49
CA GLN A 110 15.14 10.70 -1.23
C GLN A 110 16.36 11.46 -1.77
N GLU A 111 17.55 10.89 -1.62
CA GLU A 111 18.78 11.54 -2.09
C GLU A 111 19.02 11.38 -3.59
N GLU A 112 18.52 10.32 -4.20
CA GLU A 112 18.73 10.02 -5.62
C GLU A 112 17.70 10.71 -6.53
N ILE A 113 16.41 10.65 -6.17
CA ILE A 113 15.33 11.28 -6.93
C ILE A 113 14.99 12.62 -6.27
N LYS A 114 15.28 13.75 -6.93
CA LYS A 114 14.95 15.08 -6.39
C LYS A 114 13.50 15.45 -6.75
N LEU A 115 12.77 16.01 -5.78
CA LEU A 115 11.40 16.50 -6.00
C LEU A 115 11.43 17.86 -6.70
N VAL A 116 10.65 18.01 -7.76
CA VAL A 116 10.39 19.30 -8.42
C VAL A 116 8.89 19.60 -8.33
N PRO A 117 8.41 20.15 -7.21
CA PRO A 117 7.00 20.50 -7.05
C PRO A 117 6.62 21.69 -7.93
N ILE A 118 5.46 21.61 -8.56
CA ILE A 118 4.87 22.65 -9.43
C ILE A 118 3.52 23.08 -8.85
N ASP A 119 3.27 24.40 -8.80
CA ASP A 119 1.91 24.89 -8.63
C ASP A 119 1.12 24.74 -9.93
N LEU A 120 0.14 23.84 -9.94
CA LEU A 120 -0.69 23.61 -11.14
C LEU A 120 -1.67 24.74 -11.43
N LYS A 121 -1.88 25.68 -10.50
CA LYS A 121 -2.73 26.88 -10.69
C LYS A 121 -1.97 28.03 -11.33
N ASN A 122 -0.68 28.17 -11.01
CA ASN A 122 0.23 29.18 -11.54
C ASN A 122 1.52 28.52 -12.11
N ARG A 123 1.37 27.55 -13.01
CA ARG A 123 2.49 26.72 -13.50
C ARG A 123 3.42 27.48 -14.45
N PRO A 124 4.74 27.23 -14.42
CA PRO A 124 5.67 27.70 -15.44
C PRO A 124 5.48 27.04 -16.80
N ASP A 125 5.51 27.84 -17.86
CA ASP A 125 5.40 27.39 -19.25
C ASP A 125 6.55 26.46 -19.66
N TRP A 126 7.76 26.65 -19.10
CA TRP A 126 8.90 25.78 -19.36
C TRP A 126 8.63 24.31 -19.04
N TYR A 127 7.70 23.99 -18.13
CA TYR A 127 7.37 22.60 -17.83
C TYR A 127 6.74 21.90 -19.05
N LYS A 128 5.84 22.59 -19.77
CA LYS A 128 5.27 22.07 -21.01
C LYS A 128 6.29 22.10 -22.15
N GLU A 129 7.03 23.20 -22.27
CA GLU A 129 7.86 23.48 -23.44
C GLU A 129 9.19 22.72 -23.45
N LYS A 130 9.78 22.46 -22.27
CA LYS A 130 11.15 21.94 -22.13
C LYS A 130 11.25 20.60 -21.41
N VAL A 131 10.25 20.22 -20.60
CA VAL A 131 10.30 18.99 -19.77
C VAL A 131 9.28 17.95 -20.22
N TYR A 132 7.98 18.24 -20.15
CA TYR A 132 6.92 17.26 -20.40
C TYR A 132 5.75 17.83 -21.21
N PRO A 133 5.72 17.66 -22.55
CA PRO A 133 4.72 18.25 -23.45
C PRO A 133 3.26 17.91 -23.13
N ALA A 134 2.99 16.75 -22.54
CA ALA A 134 1.64 16.36 -22.11
C ALA A 134 1.11 17.21 -20.92
N ASN A 135 1.99 17.99 -20.28
CA ASN A 135 1.65 19.05 -19.32
C ASN A 135 0.79 18.58 -18.13
N LYS A 136 1.12 17.40 -17.58
CA LYS A 136 0.52 16.79 -16.38
C LYS A 136 1.61 16.44 -15.36
N VAL A 137 1.22 16.16 -14.13
CA VAL A 137 2.09 15.56 -13.10
C VAL A 137 1.44 14.29 -12.54
N PRO A 138 2.20 13.25 -12.15
CA PRO A 138 3.65 13.21 -12.11
C PRO A 138 4.31 13.06 -13.49
N SER A 139 5.57 13.50 -13.59
CA SER A 139 6.52 12.99 -14.58
C SER A 139 7.88 12.76 -13.92
N LEU A 140 8.67 11.84 -14.47
CA LEU A 140 10.01 11.49 -13.98
C LEU A 140 11.02 11.66 -15.10
N GLU A 141 11.97 12.57 -14.89
CA GLU A 141 13.20 12.68 -15.68
C GLU A 141 14.22 11.67 -15.16
N HIS A 142 14.62 10.71 -16.00
CA HIS A 142 15.68 9.73 -15.72
C HIS A 142 16.25 9.20 -17.05
N ASN A 143 17.57 8.99 -17.12
CA ASN A 143 18.26 8.46 -18.31
C ASN A 143 17.95 9.21 -19.62
N ASN A 144 18.02 10.55 -19.57
CA ASN A 144 17.75 11.46 -20.70
C ASN A 144 16.35 11.34 -21.32
N GLU A 145 15.38 10.86 -20.54
CA GLU A 145 13.98 10.73 -20.96
C GLU A 145 13.06 11.24 -19.84
N VAL A 146 11.91 11.81 -20.20
CA VAL A 146 10.86 12.20 -19.24
C VAL A 146 9.63 11.30 -19.44
N LYS A 147 9.36 10.45 -18.45
CA LYS A 147 8.24 9.50 -18.44
C LYS A 147 7.06 10.05 -17.64
N GLY A 148 5.84 9.73 -18.05
CA GLY A 148 4.61 10.10 -17.33
C GLY A 148 3.82 8.88 -16.89
N GLU A 149 2.55 9.12 -16.52
CA GLU A 149 1.57 8.15 -16.04
C GLU A 149 1.93 7.46 -14.70
N SER A 150 1.18 7.80 -13.65
CA SER A 150 1.53 7.44 -12.27
C SER A 150 1.63 5.93 -11.95
N MET A 151 0.94 5.07 -12.72
CA MET A 151 1.03 3.61 -12.54
C MET A 151 2.31 3.05 -13.14
N ASP A 152 2.67 3.51 -14.33
CA ASP A 152 3.89 3.11 -15.01
C ASP A 152 5.11 3.62 -14.25
N LEU A 153 5.05 4.86 -13.74
CA LEU A 153 6.13 5.44 -12.94
C LEU A 153 6.40 4.70 -11.63
N ILE A 154 5.39 4.24 -10.87
CA ILE A 154 5.68 3.49 -9.64
C ILE A 154 6.32 2.13 -9.92
N ARG A 155 5.97 1.48 -11.04
CA ARG A 155 6.62 0.24 -11.49
C ARG A 155 8.04 0.51 -12.01
N TYR A 156 8.23 1.60 -12.75
CA TYR A 156 9.54 2.03 -13.24
C TYR A 156 10.49 2.33 -12.08
N ILE A 157 10.03 3.10 -11.08
CA ILE A 157 10.77 3.38 -9.84
C ILE A 157 11.12 2.07 -9.12
N ASP A 158 10.19 1.11 -9.03
CA ASP A 158 10.47 -0.16 -8.33
C ASP A 158 11.49 -1.07 -9.04
N SER A 159 11.54 -1.02 -10.37
CA SER A 159 12.35 -1.92 -11.21
C SER A 159 13.66 -1.33 -11.74
N ASN A 160 13.87 0.00 -11.64
CA ASN A 160 15.05 0.69 -12.19
C ASN A 160 15.88 1.43 -11.13
N PHE A 161 15.50 1.35 -9.85
CA PHE A 161 16.20 1.95 -8.72
C PHE A 161 16.35 0.96 -7.58
N ASP A 162 17.42 1.12 -6.79
CA ASP A 162 17.71 0.29 -5.63
C ASP A 162 16.69 0.47 -4.48
N GLY A 163 16.86 -0.30 -3.42
CA GLY A 163 15.98 -0.30 -2.24
C GLY A 163 15.04 -1.50 -2.20
N PRO A 164 14.19 -1.62 -1.15
CA PRO A 164 13.25 -2.72 -1.01
C PRO A 164 12.33 -2.86 -2.23
N SER A 165 12.02 -4.10 -2.62
CA SER A 165 11.01 -4.35 -3.65
C SER A 165 9.62 -4.02 -3.12
N LEU A 166 8.81 -3.35 -3.93
CA LEU A 166 7.41 -3.05 -3.66
C LEU A 166 6.47 -3.94 -4.48
N PHE A 167 7.00 -4.94 -5.19
CA PHE A 167 6.22 -5.88 -5.99
C PHE A 167 6.63 -7.34 -5.70
N PRO A 168 5.66 -8.26 -5.50
CA PRO A 168 5.98 -9.62 -5.07
C PRO A 168 6.55 -10.48 -6.20
N ASP A 169 7.35 -11.46 -5.81
CA ASP A 169 7.80 -12.55 -6.69
C ASP A 169 6.71 -13.62 -6.87
N ASP A 170 5.84 -13.82 -5.88
CA ASP A 170 4.78 -14.84 -5.91
C ASP A 170 3.81 -14.63 -7.10
N PRO A 171 3.69 -15.59 -8.03
CA PRO A 171 2.85 -15.44 -9.22
C PRO A 171 1.37 -15.14 -8.92
N THR A 172 0.82 -15.68 -7.84
CA THR A 172 -0.60 -15.49 -7.46
C THR A 172 -0.86 -14.07 -6.98
N LYS A 173 0.07 -13.52 -6.18
CA LYS A 173 0.04 -12.13 -5.73
C LYS A 173 0.27 -11.17 -6.90
N ARG A 174 1.13 -11.52 -7.87
CA ARG A 174 1.34 -10.73 -9.09
C ARG A 174 0.08 -10.68 -9.97
N GLU A 175 -0.55 -11.82 -10.24
CA GLU A 175 -1.81 -11.88 -11.01
C GLU A 175 -2.91 -11.04 -10.33
N PHE A 176 -3.04 -11.14 -9.01
CA PHE A 176 -4.01 -10.32 -8.28
C PHE A 176 -3.66 -8.82 -8.27
N ALA A 177 -2.37 -8.47 -8.28
CA ALA A 177 -1.98 -7.07 -8.40
C ALA A 177 -2.41 -6.48 -9.76
N GLU A 178 -2.23 -7.23 -10.87
CA GLU A 178 -2.69 -6.81 -12.20
C GLU A 178 -4.23 -6.69 -12.28
N GLU A 179 -4.96 -7.59 -11.61
CA GLU A 179 -6.42 -7.49 -11.44
C GLU A 179 -6.79 -6.18 -10.72
N LEU A 180 -6.14 -5.88 -9.60
CA LEU A 180 -6.42 -4.67 -8.81
C LEU A 180 -6.02 -3.37 -9.54
N PHE A 181 -4.90 -3.34 -10.25
CA PHE A 181 -4.56 -2.19 -11.10
C PHE A 181 -5.58 -1.96 -12.21
N SER A 182 -6.07 -3.03 -12.83
CA SER A 182 -7.14 -2.97 -13.85
C SER A 182 -8.47 -2.48 -13.26
N ASN A 183 -8.77 -2.90 -12.02
CA ASN A 183 -9.99 -2.51 -11.30
C ASN A 183 -9.94 -1.08 -10.71
N PHE A 184 -8.76 -0.47 -10.58
CA PHE A 184 -8.60 0.88 -9.99
C PHE A 184 -9.49 1.93 -10.67
N ASP A 185 -9.58 1.88 -12.00
CA ASP A 185 -10.29 2.87 -12.79
C ASP A 185 -11.81 2.80 -12.56
N SER A 186 -12.34 1.59 -12.37
CA SER A 186 -13.74 1.33 -12.01
C SER A 186 -14.05 1.79 -10.58
N PHE A 187 -13.18 1.46 -9.62
CA PHE A 187 -13.26 1.96 -8.25
C PHE A 187 -13.28 3.50 -8.20
N TYR A 188 -12.34 4.15 -8.90
CA TYR A 188 -12.24 5.60 -8.96
C TYR A 188 -13.50 6.25 -9.55
N LYS A 189 -14.02 5.70 -10.66
CA LYS A 189 -15.25 6.20 -11.31
C LYS A 189 -16.47 6.08 -10.39
N ALA A 190 -16.66 4.93 -9.75
CA ALA A 190 -17.80 4.66 -8.86
C ALA A 190 -17.82 5.56 -7.61
N VAL A 191 -16.66 5.86 -7.04
CA VAL A 191 -16.59 6.82 -5.93
C VAL A 191 -16.82 8.25 -6.43
N ILE A 192 -16.19 8.66 -7.54
CA ILE A 192 -16.33 10.03 -8.09
C ILE A 192 -17.75 10.34 -8.56
N SER A 193 -18.48 9.40 -9.17
CA SER A 193 -19.90 9.60 -9.51
C SER A 193 -20.73 9.84 -8.26
N SER A 194 -20.53 9.00 -7.23
CA SER A 194 -21.20 9.12 -5.92
C SER A 194 -20.88 10.42 -5.17
N LEU A 195 -19.75 11.09 -5.48
CA LEU A 195 -19.47 12.41 -4.91
C LEU A 195 -20.32 13.52 -5.55
N LYS A 196 -20.67 13.37 -6.84
CA LYS A 196 -21.44 14.36 -7.62
C LYS A 196 -22.95 14.15 -7.53
N GLU A 197 -23.40 12.90 -7.46
CA GLU A 197 -24.82 12.55 -7.34
C GLU A 197 -25.26 12.42 -5.88
N ASP A 198 -26.56 12.54 -5.59
CA ASP A 198 -27.14 12.24 -4.26
C ASP A 198 -27.33 10.73 -4.00
N LYS A 199 -26.55 9.90 -4.69
CA LYS A 199 -26.51 8.44 -4.53
C LYS A 199 -25.11 8.04 -4.09
N ILE A 200 -25.05 7.08 -3.17
CA ILE A 200 -23.77 6.56 -2.63
C ILE A 200 -23.58 5.06 -2.89
N ASN A 201 -24.58 4.37 -3.45
CA ASN A 201 -24.57 2.91 -3.63
C ASN A 201 -23.35 2.40 -4.41
N ASP A 202 -22.91 3.14 -5.44
CA ASP A 202 -21.75 2.76 -6.24
C ASP A 202 -20.45 2.87 -5.42
N ALA A 203 -20.31 3.90 -4.60
CA ALA A 203 -19.19 4.01 -3.65
C ALA A 203 -19.24 2.92 -2.57
N ILE A 204 -20.43 2.56 -2.06
CA ILE A 204 -20.60 1.44 -1.12
C ILE A 204 -20.07 0.15 -1.75
N ALA A 205 -20.56 -0.21 -2.93
CA ALA A 205 -20.14 -1.43 -3.65
C ALA A 205 -18.65 -1.40 -4.03
N ALA A 206 -18.10 -0.22 -4.36
CA ALA A 206 -16.68 -0.04 -4.61
C ALA A 206 -15.84 -0.32 -3.35
N PHE A 207 -16.23 0.18 -2.17
CA PHE A 207 -15.53 -0.11 -0.91
C PHE A 207 -15.76 -1.54 -0.40
N ASP A 208 -16.91 -2.18 -0.69
CA ASP A 208 -17.14 -3.60 -0.41
C ASP A 208 -16.22 -4.50 -1.25
N SER A 209 -15.95 -4.10 -2.49
CA SER A 209 -14.97 -4.75 -3.36
C SER A 209 -13.55 -4.62 -2.79
N ILE A 210 -13.21 -3.49 -2.15
CA ILE A 210 -11.92 -3.30 -1.45
C ILE A 210 -11.82 -4.16 -0.18
N GLU A 211 -12.86 -4.24 0.66
CA GLU A 211 -12.90 -5.13 1.83
C GLU A 211 -12.71 -6.61 1.41
N THR A 212 -13.36 -7.00 0.31
CA THR A 212 -13.22 -8.34 -0.28
C THR A 212 -11.78 -8.58 -0.78
N ALA A 213 -11.19 -7.61 -1.47
CA ALA A 213 -9.81 -7.71 -1.96
C ALA A 213 -8.78 -7.83 -0.82
N LEU A 214 -8.92 -7.01 0.22
CA LEU A 214 -8.10 -7.05 1.44
C LEU A 214 -8.31 -8.32 2.28
N SER A 215 -9.28 -9.17 1.92
CA SER A 215 -9.50 -10.48 2.55
C SER A 215 -8.82 -11.64 1.82
N LYS A 216 -8.28 -11.45 0.60
CA LYS A 216 -7.72 -12.53 -0.23
C LYS A 216 -6.43 -13.13 0.35
N PHE A 217 -5.58 -12.30 0.92
CA PHE A 217 -4.30 -12.71 1.52
C PHE A 217 -4.32 -12.42 3.03
N VAL A 218 -4.18 -13.47 3.85
CA VAL A 218 -4.34 -13.41 5.31
C VAL A 218 -3.02 -13.26 6.07
N ASP A 219 -1.90 -13.18 5.36
CA ASP A 219 -0.54 -13.02 5.88
C ASP A 219 -0.16 -11.56 6.19
N GLY A 220 -1.12 -10.61 6.09
CA GLY A 220 -0.99 -9.26 6.61
C GLY A 220 -2.23 -8.40 6.38
N SER A 221 -2.08 -7.08 6.43
CA SER A 221 -3.18 -6.10 6.32
C SER A 221 -3.20 -5.35 4.99
N PHE A 222 -2.25 -5.62 4.10
CA PHE A 222 -2.11 -4.99 2.77
C PHE A 222 -2.76 -5.83 1.67
N PHE A 223 -3.02 -5.26 0.49
CA PHE A 223 -3.72 -5.97 -0.61
C PHE A 223 -3.05 -7.29 -1.01
N LEU A 224 -1.72 -7.38 -0.88
CA LEU A 224 -0.92 -8.57 -1.18
C LEU A 224 -0.29 -9.19 0.09
N GLY A 225 -0.91 -8.97 1.26
CA GLY A 225 -0.38 -9.31 2.58
C GLY A 225 0.62 -8.29 3.10
N SER A 226 1.71 -8.06 2.36
CA SER A 226 2.73 -7.03 2.63
C SER A 226 2.51 -5.76 1.80
N LEU A 227 3.07 -4.63 2.26
CA LEU A 227 3.02 -3.34 1.56
C LEU A 227 3.53 -3.51 0.11
N SER A 228 2.77 -2.97 -0.85
CA SER A 228 3.06 -3.12 -2.28
C SER A 228 2.70 -1.89 -3.10
N LEU A 229 3.08 -1.91 -4.39
CA LEU A 229 2.67 -0.94 -5.40
C LEU A 229 1.13 -0.80 -5.50
N VAL A 230 0.36 -1.84 -5.15
CA VAL A 230 -1.11 -1.78 -5.13
C VAL A 230 -1.59 -0.86 -4.01
N ASP A 231 -1.06 -1.01 -2.79
CA ASP A 231 -1.43 -0.15 -1.66
C ASP A 231 -1.08 1.31 -1.96
N ILE A 232 0.09 1.54 -2.57
CA ILE A 232 0.54 2.86 -3.05
C ILE A 232 -0.39 3.43 -4.12
N ALA A 233 -0.95 2.59 -5.00
CA ALA A 233 -1.90 3.02 -6.03
C ALA A 233 -3.21 3.55 -5.44
N TYR A 234 -3.72 2.91 -4.38
CA TYR A 234 -5.01 3.24 -3.75
C TYR A 234 -4.91 4.30 -2.63
N ALA A 235 -3.81 4.34 -1.86
CA ALA A 235 -3.67 5.20 -0.68
C ALA A 235 -3.98 6.70 -0.90
N PRO A 236 -3.42 7.39 -1.90
CA PRO A 236 -3.75 8.80 -2.14
C PRO A 236 -5.24 9.06 -2.44
N PHE A 237 -5.96 8.07 -2.95
CA PHE A 237 -7.37 8.22 -3.32
C PHE A 237 -8.27 7.95 -2.12
N ILE A 238 -8.01 6.86 -1.38
CA ILE A 238 -8.76 6.57 -0.15
C ILE A 238 -8.54 7.67 0.89
N GLU A 239 -7.33 8.22 1.01
CA GLU A 239 -7.00 9.40 1.84
C GLU A 239 -7.89 10.61 1.56
N ARG A 240 -8.25 10.85 0.30
CA ARG A 240 -9.10 11.98 -0.13
C ARG A 240 -10.59 11.66 -0.04
N PHE A 241 -10.96 10.42 -0.35
CA PHE A 241 -12.36 9.98 -0.33
C PHE A 241 -12.91 9.80 1.08
N GLN A 242 -12.11 9.30 2.04
CA GLN A 242 -12.54 9.08 3.42
C GLN A 242 -13.12 10.36 4.08
N PRO A 243 -12.39 11.49 4.20
CA PRO A 243 -12.93 12.69 4.83
C PRO A 243 -14.06 13.31 4.01
N PHE A 244 -14.02 13.24 2.67
CA PHE A 244 -15.08 13.79 1.84
C PHE A 244 -16.41 13.02 2.02
N LEU A 245 -16.39 11.69 1.98
CA LEU A 245 -17.59 10.88 2.18
C LEU A 245 -18.14 11.04 3.60
N LEU A 246 -17.27 11.14 4.60
CA LEU A 246 -17.67 11.38 5.98
C LEU A 246 -18.33 12.76 6.15
N GLU A 247 -17.70 13.84 5.69
CA GLU A 247 -18.21 15.20 5.91
C GLU A 247 -19.33 15.64 4.96
N VAL A 248 -19.36 15.15 3.72
CA VAL A 248 -20.31 15.62 2.68
C VAL A 248 -21.47 14.65 2.47
N LYS A 249 -21.25 13.34 2.67
CA LYS A 249 -22.28 12.31 2.49
C LYS A 249 -22.68 11.62 3.81
N ASN A 250 -22.14 12.06 4.95
CA ASN A 250 -22.35 11.45 6.27
C ASN A 250 -22.08 9.93 6.28
N TYR A 251 -21.04 9.50 5.56
CA TYR A 251 -20.74 8.08 5.33
C TYR A 251 -19.31 7.72 5.72
N ASP A 252 -19.17 6.91 6.76
CA ASP A 252 -17.91 6.31 7.16
C ASP A 252 -17.65 5.03 6.37
N ILE A 253 -16.62 5.06 5.52
CA ILE A 253 -16.19 3.92 4.69
C ILE A 253 -15.71 2.72 5.53
N THR A 254 -15.35 2.91 6.80
CA THR A 254 -14.85 1.84 7.69
C THR A 254 -15.95 1.08 8.43
N THR A 255 -17.17 1.63 8.47
CA THR A 255 -18.32 0.96 9.10
C THR A 255 -18.65 -0.33 8.34
N GLY A 256 -18.54 -1.47 9.04
CA GLY A 256 -18.72 -2.81 8.45
C GLY A 256 -17.51 -3.34 7.67
N ARG A 257 -16.42 -2.57 7.53
CA ARG A 257 -15.23 -2.93 6.73
C ARG A 257 -13.97 -2.99 7.57
N THR A 258 -13.81 -4.11 8.27
CA THR A 258 -12.75 -4.34 9.25
C THR A 258 -11.35 -4.44 8.62
N LYS A 259 -11.23 -4.99 7.41
CA LYS A 259 -9.97 -5.09 6.69
C LYS A 259 -9.54 -3.73 6.16
N LEU A 260 -10.48 -2.95 5.61
CA LEU A 260 -10.22 -1.57 5.21
C LEU A 260 -9.82 -0.70 6.41
N ALA A 261 -10.48 -0.85 7.57
CA ALA A 261 -10.10 -0.15 8.79
C ALA A 261 -8.66 -0.50 9.23
N ALA A 262 -8.30 -1.79 9.19
CA ALA A 262 -6.94 -2.25 9.49
C ALA A 262 -5.92 -1.72 8.46
N TRP A 263 -6.23 -1.79 7.17
CA TRP A 263 -5.39 -1.26 6.09
C TRP A 263 -5.12 0.24 6.23
N ILE A 264 -6.14 1.04 6.52
CA ILE A 264 -5.97 2.49 6.79
C ILE A 264 -5.06 2.70 8.00
N LYS A 265 -5.23 1.93 9.07
CA LYS A 265 -4.37 2.04 10.27
C LYS A 265 -2.90 1.72 9.97
N GLU A 266 -2.63 0.61 9.27
CA GLU A 266 -1.27 0.17 8.95
C GLU A 266 -0.60 1.06 7.90
N MET A 267 -1.34 1.53 6.87
CA MET A 267 -0.85 2.56 5.95
C MET A 267 -0.38 3.82 6.71
N ASN A 268 -1.15 4.28 7.71
CA ASN A 268 -0.76 5.42 8.53
C ASN A 268 0.41 5.15 9.51
N GLN A 269 1.01 3.95 9.53
CA GLN A 269 2.31 3.68 10.18
C GLN A 269 3.50 3.77 9.21
N ILE A 270 3.27 3.77 7.90
CA ILE A 270 4.34 3.81 6.89
C ILE A 270 4.89 5.25 6.79
N GLU A 271 6.12 5.47 7.26
CA GLU A 271 6.78 6.79 7.20
C GLU A 271 6.80 7.35 5.77
N GLY A 272 7.19 6.54 4.79
CA GLY A 272 7.26 6.92 3.38
C GLY A 272 5.92 7.37 2.77
N TYR A 273 4.78 6.99 3.37
CA TYR A 273 3.46 7.53 3.04
C TYR A 273 3.08 8.73 3.89
N THR A 274 3.22 8.66 5.21
CA THR A 274 2.72 9.70 6.13
C THR A 274 3.36 11.08 5.89
N VAL A 275 4.63 11.14 5.47
CA VAL A 275 5.30 12.41 5.11
C VAL A 275 4.76 13.05 3.82
N THR A 276 4.02 12.29 3.00
CA THR A 276 3.44 12.77 1.73
C THR A 276 2.05 13.39 1.88
N LYS A 277 1.41 13.17 3.04
CA LYS A 277 0.05 13.60 3.31
C LYS A 277 -0.05 15.12 3.39
N ARG A 278 -1.23 15.64 3.06
CA ARG A 278 -1.58 17.06 3.23
C ARG A 278 -2.62 17.21 4.34
N ASP A 279 -2.97 18.45 4.69
CA ASP A 279 -4.11 18.71 5.57
C ASP A 279 -5.38 18.17 4.90
N PRO A 280 -6.16 17.27 5.54
CA PRO A 280 -7.43 16.79 5.01
C PRO A 280 -8.40 17.93 4.63
N LYS A 281 -8.30 19.09 5.30
CA LYS A 281 -9.07 20.30 4.95
C LYS A 281 -8.68 20.87 3.60
N GLU A 282 -7.38 20.88 3.23
CA GLU A 282 -6.94 21.26 1.89
C GLU A 282 -7.56 20.34 0.83
N HIS A 283 -7.66 19.03 1.10
CA HIS A 283 -8.30 18.08 0.19
C HIS A 283 -9.80 18.36 0.05
N LEU A 284 -10.51 18.49 1.16
CA LEU A 284 -11.95 18.77 1.19
C LEU A 284 -12.30 20.08 0.46
N GLU A 285 -11.56 21.17 0.73
CA GLU A 285 -11.66 22.46 0.03
C GLU A 285 -11.52 22.31 -1.49
N ASN A 286 -10.49 21.58 -1.94
CA ASN A 286 -10.24 21.38 -3.37
C ASN A 286 -11.33 20.51 -4.04
N TYR A 287 -11.88 19.52 -3.34
CA TYR A 287 -12.99 18.71 -3.86
C TYR A 287 -14.30 19.50 -3.88
N LYS A 288 -14.67 20.18 -2.79
CA LYS A 288 -15.87 21.06 -2.73
C LYS A 288 -15.83 22.09 -3.85
N ARG A 289 -14.68 22.74 -4.09
CA ARG A 289 -14.50 23.69 -5.19
C ARG A 289 -14.73 23.07 -6.56
N ARG A 290 -14.24 21.84 -6.79
CA ARG A 290 -14.37 21.11 -8.07
C ARG A 290 -15.78 20.55 -8.31
N SER A 291 -16.49 20.14 -7.27
CA SER A 291 -17.88 19.68 -7.38
C SER A 291 -18.84 20.86 -7.57
N LEU A 292 -18.62 21.97 -6.84
CA LEU A 292 -19.42 23.19 -6.97
C LEU A 292 -19.17 23.94 -8.29
N SER A 293 -17.98 23.82 -8.90
CA SER A 293 -17.70 24.38 -10.23
C SER A 293 -18.23 23.53 -11.40
N GLN A 294 -19.05 22.51 -11.12
CA GLN A 294 -19.71 21.65 -12.12
C GLN A 294 -21.24 21.63 -11.94
N LEU A 295 -21.77 22.56 -11.13
CA LEU A 295 -23.18 22.91 -10.99
C LEU A 295 -23.43 24.29 -11.63
#